data_AF-A0A953M8G8-F1
#
_entry.id   AF-A0A953M8G8-F1
#
_cell.length_a   1.000
_cell.length_b   1.000
_cell.length_c   1.000
_cell.angle_alpha   90.00
_cell.angle_beta   90.00
_cell.angle_gamma   90.00
#
_symmetry.space_group_name_H-M   'P 1'
#
loop_
_entity.id
_entity.type
_entity.pdbx_description
1 polymer ?
#
loop_
_entity_poly.entity_id
_entity_poly.type
_entity_poly.pdbx_seq_one_letter_code
_entity_poly.pdbx_strand_id
1 'polypeptide(L)'
;MADSVGQVQDYEDTIPLEPEPEVKVPPRVIDPSIPPPSAKSKMRMLEECEQIEYQAYHAPMILLIVGLLAALVITPLAATFGPTGGHIEWIGSGDPWTALSVYALVYVLGVGVGLLLFEVCSAFGIVTEAPWKLTSLRIACTFAVTDTITILFALLLGIDFIPQGIALIAFYFMIRWLEDLELQDAAIVTMTLFLPKFFIGLWLSMQFGLI
;
A
#
# COMPACT_ATOMS: atom_id res chain seq x y z
N MET A 1 -61.90 3.62 -14.22
CA MET A 1 -62.08 2.37 -15.00
C MET A 1 -60.72 1.98 -15.54
N ALA A 2 -60.28 0.78 -15.15
CA ALA A 2 -59.09 0.02 -15.55
C ALA A 2 -57.71 0.58 -15.13
N ASP A 3 -57.25 0.05 -14.00
CA ASP A 3 -55.87 0.01 -13.53
C ASP A 3 -54.98 -0.82 -14.47
N SER A 4 -53.73 -0.42 -14.66
CA SER A 4 -52.67 -1.32 -15.10
C SER A 4 -51.40 -1.04 -14.30
N VAL A 5 -51.30 -1.70 -13.16
CA VAL A 5 -50.10 -1.83 -12.34
C VAL A 5 -49.10 -2.66 -13.14
N GLY A 6 -48.02 -2.02 -13.59
CA GLY A 6 -46.88 -2.70 -14.20
C GLY A 6 -46.20 -3.58 -13.14
N GLN A 7 -46.24 -4.89 -13.36
CA GLN A 7 -45.50 -5.86 -12.56
C GLN A 7 -44.00 -5.69 -12.82
N VAL A 8 -43.25 -5.36 -11.78
CA VAL A 8 -41.80 -5.53 -11.73
C VAL A 8 -41.54 -7.02 -11.58
N GLN A 9 -40.95 -7.64 -12.59
CA GLN A 9 -40.41 -8.99 -12.48
C GLN A 9 -39.07 -8.91 -11.74
N ASP A 10 -39.06 -9.38 -10.50
CA ASP A 10 -37.85 -9.70 -9.76
C ASP A 10 -37.13 -10.84 -10.50
N TYR A 11 -36.04 -10.51 -11.19
CA TYR A 11 -35.07 -11.49 -11.66
C TYR A 11 -34.19 -11.86 -10.47
N GLU A 12 -34.66 -12.80 -9.64
CA GLU A 12 -33.80 -13.60 -8.77
C GLU A 12 -32.97 -14.54 -9.65
N ASP A 13 -31.87 -14.04 -10.22
CA ASP A 13 -30.80 -14.87 -10.76
C ASP A 13 -30.05 -15.52 -9.59
N THR A 14 -30.65 -16.55 -8.99
CA THR A 14 -29.92 -17.53 -8.19
C THR A 14 -29.01 -18.30 -9.12
N ILE A 15 -27.76 -17.86 -9.25
CA ILE A 15 -26.67 -18.68 -9.76
C ILE A 15 -26.63 -19.94 -8.86
N PRO A 16 -26.77 -21.16 -9.41
CA PRO A 16 -26.55 -22.36 -8.64
C PRO A 16 -25.09 -22.35 -8.19
N LEU A 17 -24.85 -22.12 -6.90
CA LEU A 17 -23.58 -22.40 -6.27
C LEU A 17 -23.34 -23.89 -6.43
N GLU A 18 -22.47 -24.24 -7.38
CA GLU A 18 -21.93 -25.59 -7.50
C GLU A 18 -21.36 -25.97 -6.12
N PRO A 19 -21.83 -27.06 -5.49
CA PRO A 19 -21.37 -27.41 -4.16
C PRO A 19 -19.86 -27.60 -4.21
N GLU A 20 -19.14 -26.89 -3.32
CA GLU A 20 -17.69 -27.03 -3.18
C GLU A 20 -17.35 -28.52 -3.15
N PRO A 21 -16.40 -29.00 -3.98
CA PRO A 21 -16.00 -30.38 -3.96
C PRO A 21 -15.53 -30.70 -2.54
N GLU A 22 -16.25 -31.58 -1.87
CA GLU A 22 -15.96 -32.05 -0.53
C GLU A 22 -14.53 -32.59 -0.53
N VAL A 23 -13.56 -31.75 -0.13
CA VAL A 23 -12.17 -32.14 -0.01
C VAL A 23 -12.14 -33.17 1.11
N LYS A 24 -12.22 -34.44 0.73
CA LYS A 24 -11.93 -35.56 1.62
C LYS A 24 -10.46 -35.44 1.99
N VAL A 25 -10.17 -34.62 2.99
CA VAL A 25 -8.86 -34.58 3.63
C VAL A 25 -8.64 -36.00 4.14
N PRO A 26 -7.66 -36.75 3.61
CA PRO A 26 -7.38 -38.07 4.12
C PRO A 26 -7.15 -37.95 5.63
N PRO A 27 -7.73 -38.84 6.45
CA PRO A 27 -7.57 -38.76 7.89
C PRO A 27 -6.07 -38.66 8.19
N ARG A 28 -5.68 -37.57 8.84
CA ARG A 28 -4.29 -37.35 9.25
C ARG A 28 -3.91 -38.57 10.07
N VAL A 29 -3.05 -39.43 9.51
CA VAL A 29 -2.48 -40.55 10.25
C VAL A 29 -1.60 -39.90 11.31
N ILE A 30 -2.19 -39.65 12.47
CA ILE A 30 -1.47 -39.23 13.67
C ILE A 30 -0.65 -40.45 14.03
N ASP A 31 0.62 -40.45 13.67
CA ASP A 31 1.55 -41.49 14.09
C ASP A 31 1.56 -41.51 15.63
N PRO A 32 0.99 -42.56 16.27
CA PRO A 32 0.88 -42.61 17.72
C PRO A 32 2.25 -42.77 18.40
N SER A 33 3.32 -42.98 17.62
CA SER A 33 4.70 -43.03 18.12
C SER A 33 5.33 -41.64 18.32
N ILE A 34 4.71 -40.57 17.81
CA ILE A 34 5.19 -39.20 18.03
C ILE A 34 4.60 -38.70 19.35
N PRO A 35 5.42 -38.52 20.41
CA PRO A 35 4.93 -37.99 21.67
C PRO A 35 4.36 -36.58 21.43
N PRO A 36 3.20 -36.24 22.02
CA PRO A 36 2.65 -34.90 21.90
C PRO A 36 3.70 -33.89 22.35
N PRO A 37 3.85 -32.75 21.64
CA PRO A 37 4.84 -31.75 22.01
C PRO A 37 4.61 -31.35 23.46
N SER A 38 5.68 -31.43 24.26
CA SER A 38 5.62 -31.12 25.68
C SER A 38 5.03 -29.72 25.90
N ALA A 39 4.38 -29.47 27.03
CA ALA A 39 3.83 -28.15 27.34
C ALA A 39 4.87 -27.04 27.17
N LYS A 40 6.15 -27.34 27.46
CA LYS A 40 7.30 -26.44 27.23
C LYS A 40 7.58 -26.19 25.75
N SER A 41 7.46 -27.20 24.89
CA SER A 41 7.60 -27.06 23.44
C SER A 41 6.47 -26.23 22.83
N LYS A 42 5.24 -26.41 23.31
CA LYS A 42 4.09 -25.60 22.87
C LYS A 42 4.24 -24.14 23.30
N MET A 43 4.69 -23.92 24.54
CA MET A 43 4.92 -22.56 25.07
C MET A 43 6.02 -21.83 24.30
N ARG A 44 7.15 -22.49 24.00
CA ARG A 44 8.21 -21.91 23.16
C ARG A 44 7.71 -21.55 21.76
N MET A 45 6.92 -22.43 21.14
CA MET A 45 6.36 -22.16 19.81
C MET A 45 5.40 -20.95 19.81
N LEU A 46 4.62 -20.77 20.88
CA LEU A 46 3.75 -19.59 21.03
C LEU A 46 4.57 -18.30 21.21
N GLU A 47 5.63 -18.33 22.02
CA GLU A 47 6.53 -17.18 22.19
C GLU A 47 7.22 -16.79 20.87
N GLU A 48 7.66 -17.77 20.08
CA GLU A 48 8.26 -17.52 18.76
C GLU A 48 7.25 -16.91 17.78
N CYS A 49 6.00 -17.40 17.75
CA CYS A 49 4.94 -16.81 16.92
C CYS A 49 4.61 -15.36 17.32
N GLU A 50 4.49 -15.08 18.62
CA GLU A 50 4.22 -13.73 19.13
C GLU A 50 5.37 -12.77 18.79
N GLN A 51 6.61 -13.24 18.85
CA GLN A 51 7.78 -12.44 18.49
C GLN A 51 7.82 -12.13 16.98
N ILE A 52 7.45 -13.08 16.12
CA ILE A 52 7.35 -12.86 14.67
C ILE A 52 6.25 -11.85 14.34
N GLU A 53 5.08 -12.00 14.97
CA GLU A 53 3.98 -11.06 14.79
C GLU A 53 4.39 -9.65 15.22
N TYR A 54 5.02 -9.52 16.40
CA TYR A 54 5.54 -8.25 16.88
C TYR A 54 6.51 -7.61 15.88
N GLN A 55 7.47 -8.38 15.34
CA GLN A 55 8.41 -7.87 14.35
C GLN A 55 7.73 -7.45 13.04
N ALA A 56 6.71 -8.19 12.60
CA ALA A 56 5.96 -7.89 11.38
C ALA A 56 5.22 -6.55 11.46
N TYR A 57 4.73 -6.16 12.64
CA TYR A 57 4.08 -4.85 12.84
C TYR A 57 5.08 -3.73 13.14
N HIS A 58 6.14 -4.02 13.91
CA HIS A 58 7.02 -2.99 14.44
C HIS A 58 7.90 -2.35 13.35
N ALA A 59 8.42 -3.13 12.41
CA ALA A 59 9.24 -2.63 11.32
C ALA A 59 8.49 -1.62 10.40
N PRO A 60 7.32 -1.95 9.82
CA PRO A 60 6.58 -1.00 8.99
C PRO A 60 6.04 0.18 9.80
N MET A 61 5.71 -0.01 11.09
CA MET A 61 5.30 1.08 11.96
C MET A 61 6.43 2.11 12.18
N ILE A 62 7.65 1.67 12.48
CA ILE A 62 8.79 2.59 12.61
C ILE A 62 9.00 3.35 11.30
N LEU A 63 9.03 2.65 10.17
CA LEU A 63 9.28 3.26 8.88
C LEU A 63 8.19 4.26 8.48
N LEU A 64 6.92 3.96 8.80
CA LEU A 64 5.82 4.89 8.64
C LEU A 64 6.03 6.16 9.48
N ILE A 65 6.33 6.01 10.77
CA ILE A 65 6.57 7.14 11.68
C ILE A 65 7.74 7.99 11.18
N VAL A 66 8.87 7.34 10.83
CA VAL A 66 10.07 8.02 10.33
C VAL A 66 9.77 8.73 9.02
N GLY A 67 9.08 8.09 8.08
CA GLY A 67 8.69 8.68 6.80
C GLY A 67 7.77 9.89 6.98
N LEU A 68 6.74 9.80 7.83
CA LEU A 68 5.84 10.91 8.09
C LEU A 68 6.54 12.09 8.79
N LEU A 69 7.40 11.82 9.76
CA LEU A 69 8.19 12.86 10.43
C LEU A 69 9.19 13.50 9.48
N ALA A 70 9.83 12.72 8.61
CA ALA A 70 10.73 13.24 7.59
C ALA A 70 9.96 14.10 6.58
N ALA A 71 8.79 13.67 6.11
CA ALA A 71 7.95 14.45 5.22
C ALA A 71 7.47 15.76 5.86
N LEU A 72 7.13 15.74 7.16
CA LEU A 72 6.74 16.93 7.93
C LEU A 72 7.86 17.98 7.99
N VAL A 73 9.13 17.55 7.98
CA VAL A 73 10.29 18.45 7.99
C VAL A 73 10.70 18.87 6.59
N ILE A 74 10.79 17.91 5.66
CA ILE A 74 11.32 18.13 4.32
C ILE A 74 10.33 18.94 3.47
N THR A 75 9.01 18.74 3.61
CA THR A 75 8.00 19.45 2.81
C THR A 75 8.05 20.97 3.03
N PRO A 76 8.04 21.51 4.27
CA PRO A 76 8.24 22.95 4.50
C PRO A 76 9.61 23.46 4.05
N LEU A 77 10.68 22.66 4.21
CA LEU A 77 12.02 23.03 3.75
C LEU A 77 12.05 23.17 2.23
N ALA A 78 11.46 22.22 1.50
CA ALA A 78 11.33 22.27 0.07
C ALA A 78 10.46 23.43 -0.39
N ALA A 79 9.45 23.83 0.40
CA ALA A 79 8.64 25.00 0.09
C ALA A 79 9.41 26.32 0.22
N THR A 80 10.36 26.36 1.15
CA THR A 80 11.11 27.57 1.49
C THR A 80 12.38 27.72 0.64
N PHE A 81 13.07 26.61 0.37
CA PHE A 81 14.41 26.59 -0.22
C PHE A 81 14.48 25.79 -1.52
N GLY A 82 13.37 25.16 -1.94
CA GLY A 82 13.33 24.39 -3.16
C GLY A 82 13.61 25.25 -4.39
N PRO A 83 14.22 24.66 -5.43
CA PRO A 83 14.44 25.37 -6.69
C PRO A 83 13.09 25.78 -7.30
N THR A 84 12.95 27.06 -7.62
CA THR A 84 11.84 27.60 -8.39
C THR A 84 11.99 27.15 -9.85
N GLY A 85 11.12 26.25 -10.32
CA GLY A 85 11.11 25.79 -11.73
C GLY A 85 11.00 24.28 -11.97
N GLY A 86 10.50 23.49 -11.01
CA GLY A 86 10.16 22.07 -11.20
C GLY A 86 8.67 21.78 -10.97
N HIS A 87 8.18 20.60 -11.37
CA HIS A 87 6.81 20.08 -11.17
C HIS A 87 6.33 20.07 -9.71
N ILE A 88 7.24 20.29 -8.75
CA ILE A 88 6.90 20.51 -7.35
C ILE A 88 6.77 22.03 -7.03
N GLU A 89 6.43 22.86 -8.01
CA GLU A 89 6.18 24.30 -7.80
C GLU A 89 5.02 24.57 -6.85
N TRP A 90 4.09 23.62 -6.67
CA TRP A 90 3.05 23.72 -5.63
C TRP A 90 3.63 23.66 -4.21
N ILE A 91 4.79 23.03 -4.02
CA ILE A 91 5.57 23.14 -2.78
C ILE A 91 6.22 24.53 -2.74
N GLY A 92 6.74 25.05 -3.85
CA GLY A 92 7.31 26.39 -3.99
C GLY A 92 6.34 27.58 -3.94
N SER A 93 5.08 27.39 -3.51
CA SER A 93 4.06 28.47 -3.39
C SER A 93 4.45 29.60 -2.42
N GLY A 94 5.58 29.47 -1.72
CA GLY A 94 6.05 30.38 -0.68
C GLY A 94 5.34 30.21 0.67
N ASP A 95 4.22 29.49 0.70
CA ASP A 95 3.50 29.13 1.93
C ASP A 95 3.71 27.64 2.28
N PRO A 96 4.52 27.34 3.31
CA PRO A 96 4.80 25.96 3.72
C PRO A 96 3.55 25.21 4.20
N TRP A 97 2.52 25.91 4.68
CA TRP A 97 1.29 25.29 5.18
C TRP A 97 0.40 24.78 4.06
N THR A 98 0.32 25.51 2.95
CA THR A 98 -0.37 25.07 1.74
C THR A 98 0.33 23.84 1.16
N ALA A 99 1.66 23.85 1.05
CA ALA A 99 2.46 22.71 0.60
C ALA A 99 2.21 21.46 1.47
N LEU A 100 2.24 21.61 2.80
CA LEU A 100 1.98 20.50 3.72
C LEU A 100 0.55 19.95 3.58
N SER A 101 -0.44 20.82 3.38
CA SER A 101 -1.85 20.42 3.24
C SER A 101 -2.10 19.66 1.94
N VAL A 102 -1.53 20.12 0.83
CA VAL A 102 -1.59 19.42 -0.47
C VAL A 102 -0.88 18.07 -0.38
N TYR A 103 0.30 18.02 0.26
CA TYR A 103 1.00 16.77 0.50
C TYR A 103 0.15 15.78 1.30
N ALA A 104 -0.42 16.21 2.43
CA ALA A 104 -1.27 15.36 3.27
C ALA A 104 -2.48 14.81 2.48
N LEU A 105 -3.10 15.64 1.64
CA LEU A 105 -4.20 15.23 0.78
C LEU A 105 -3.77 14.18 -0.26
N VAL A 106 -2.66 14.43 -0.97
CA VAL A 106 -2.11 13.49 -1.97
C VAL A 106 -1.71 12.17 -1.32
N TYR A 107 -1.13 12.22 -0.12
CA TYR A 107 -0.77 11.04 0.65
C TYR A 107 -2.01 10.20 1.02
N VAL A 108 -3.03 10.81 1.63
CA VAL A 108 -4.27 10.11 2.02
C VAL A 108 -4.98 9.50 0.81
N LEU A 109 -5.09 10.25 -0.29
CA LEU A 109 -5.68 9.73 -1.53
C LEU A 109 -4.84 8.60 -2.14
N GLY A 110 -3.51 8.76 -2.17
CA GLY A 110 -2.59 7.77 -2.70
C GLY A 110 -2.64 6.46 -1.92
N VAL A 111 -2.63 6.53 -0.58
CA VAL A 111 -2.79 5.34 0.28
C VAL A 111 -4.17 4.71 0.09
N GLY A 112 -5.24 5.50 0.05
CA GLY A 112 -6.59 4.99 -0.18
C GLY A 112 -6.75 4.25 -1.51
N VAL A 113 -6.26 4.84 -2.61
CA VAL A 113 -6.24 4.20 -3.93
C VAL A 113 -5.34 2.97 -3.93
N GLY A 114 -4.17 3.04 -3.27
CA GLY A 114 -3.25 1.92 -3.15
C GLY A 114 -3.87 0.72 -2.43
N LEU A 115 -4.61 0.96 -1.36
CA LEU A 115 -5.34 -0.09 -0.64
C LEU A 115 -6.38 -0.77 -1.52
N LEU A 116 -7.18 0.01 -2.26
CA LEU A 116 -8.19 -0.53 -3.17
C LEU A 116 -7.55 -1.38 -4.28
N LEU A 117 -6.45 -0.93 -4.86
CA LEU A 117 -5.75 -1.67 -5.91
C LEU A 117 -5.06 -2.92 -5.38
N PHE A 118 -4.56 -2.88 -4.14
CA PHE A 118 -4.01 -4.06 -3.50
C PHE A 118 -5.08 -5.12 -3.27
N GLU A 119 -6.29 -4.73 -2.83
CA GLU A 119 -7.43 -5.65 -2.72
C GLU A 119 -7.76 -6.30 -4.05
N VAL A 120 -7.72 -5.53 -5.14
CA VAL A 120 -7.89 -6.07 -6.50
C VAL A 120 -6.79 -7.10 -6.81
N CYS A 121 -5.53 -6.81 -6.50
CA CYS A 121 -4.43 -7.77 -6.69
C CYS A 121 -4.60 -9.04 -5.83
N SER A 122 -5.07 -8.90 -4.59
CA SER A 122 -5.35 -10.03 -3.70
C SER A 122 -6.50 -10.90 -4.23
N ALA A 123 -7.57 -10.28 -4.76
CA ALA A 123 -8.68 -10.99 -5.39
C ALA A 123 -8.26 -11.83 -6.62
N PHE A 124 -7.18 -11.43 -7.31
CA PHE A 124 -6.59 -12.21 -8.41
C PHE A 124 -5.58 -13.27 -7.95
N GLY A 125 -5.37 -13.44 -6.63
CA GLY A 125 -4.40 -14.39 -6.08
C GLY A 125 -2.94 -14.00 -6.30
N ILE A 126 -2.66 -12.74 -6.64
CA ILE A 126 -1.30 -12.21 -6.84
C ILE A 126 -0.63 -11.97 -5.49
N VAL A 127 -1.41 -11.64 -4.46
CA VAL A 127 -0.91 -11.35 -3.11
C VAL A 127 -1.58 -12.25 -2.09
N THR A 128 -0.77 -12.81 -1.19
CA THR A 128 -1.23 -13.62 -0.07
C THR A 128 -2.04 -12.79 0.92
N GLU A 129 -3.12 -13.37 1.44
CA GLU A 129 -4.04 -12.72 2.37
C GLU A 129 -3.39 -12.53 3.75
N ALA A 130 -2.65 -11.43 3.92
CA ALA A 130 -2.28 -10.92 5.23
C ALA A 130 -3.50 -10.25 5.89
N PRO A 131 -3.55 -10.15 7.24
CA PRO A 131 -4.62 -9.41 7.91
C PRO A 131 -4.67 -7.96 7.39
N TRP A 132 -5.86 -7.47 7.05
CA TRP A 132 -6.09 -6.14 6.47
C TRP A 132 -5.34 -5.00 7.18
N LYS A 133 -5.27 -5.06 8.52
CA LYS A 133 -4.55 -4.08 9.34
C LYS A 133 -3.05 -4.03 9.01
N LEU A 134 -2.42 -5.20 8.83
CA LEU A 134 -1.00 -5.32 8.51
C LEU A 134 -0.73 -4.84 7.08
N THR A 135 -1.55 -5.26 6.13
CA THR A 135 -1.50 -4.79 4.73
C THR A 135 -1.60 -3.27 4.65
N SER A 136 -2.58 -2.69 5.35
CA SER A 136 -2.78 -1.23 5.36
C SER A 136 -1.57 -0.48 5.92
N LEU A 137 -0.96 -1.02 6.97
CA LEU A 137 0.25 -0.46 7.57
C LEU A 137 1.45 -0.53 6.61
N ARG A 138 1.64 -1.66 5.92
CA ARG A 138 2.73 -1.87 4.96
C ARG A 138 2.61 -0.96 3.73
N ILE A 139 1.42 -0.82 3.18
CA ILE A 139 1.16 0.09 2.05
C ILE A 139 1.37 1.54 2.49
N ALA A 140 0.76 1.97 3.60
CA ALA A 140 0.93 3.33 4.12
C ALA A 140 2.41 3.68 4.37
N CYS A 141 3.16 2.74 4.96
CA CYS A 141 4.60 2.83 5.15
C CYS A 141 5.34 3.00 3.82
N THR A 142 5.00 2.19 2.82
CA THR A 142 5.61 2.24 1.48
C THR A 142 5.45 3.60 0.83
N PHE A 143 4.23 4.15 0.86
CA PHE A 143 3.96 5.50 0.38
C PHE A 143 4.75 6.56 1.16
N ALA A 144 4.82 6.48 2.49
CA ALA A 144 5.48 7.50 3.31
C ALA A 144 6.99 7.58 3.03
N VAL A 145 7.66 6.42 2.94
CA VAL A 145 9.10 6.34 2.65
C VAL A 145 9.38 6.82 1.23
N THR A 146 8.60 6.38 0.25
CA THR A 146 8.84 6.73 -1.17
C THR A 146 8.56 8.20 -1.46
N ASP A 147 7.57 8.80 -0.80
CA ASP A 147 7.34 10.24 -0.85
C ASP A 147 8.49 11.03 -0.24
N THR A 148 8.97 10.59 0.93
CA THR A 148 10.13 11.21 1.58
C THR A 148 11.34 11.21 0.67
N ILE A 149 11.63 10.07 0.02
CA ILE A 149 12.71 9.94 -0.97
C ILE A 149 12.47 10.90 -2.13
N THR A 150 11.26 10.93 -2.70
CA THR A 150 10.93 11.79 -3.85
C THR A 150 11.18 13.26 -3.52
N ILE A 151 10.64 13.76 -2.41
CA ILE A 151 10.75 15.16 -2.01
C ILE A 151 12.22 15.50 -1.67
N LEU A 152 12.92 14.61 -0.96
CA LEU A 152 14.33 14.80 -0.62
C LEU A 152 15.20 14.91 -1.87
N PHE A 153 15.05 14.00 -2.84
CA PHE A 153 15.84 14.04 -4.07
C PHE A 153 15.44 15.19 -4.98
N ALA A 154 14.16 15.57 -5.03
CA ALA A 154 13.74 16.76 -5.77
C ALA A 154 14.37 18.03 -5.18
N LEU A 155 14.42 18.13 -3.84
CA LEU A 155 15.10 19.23 -3.14
C LEU A 155 16.60 19.28 -3.46
N LEU A 156 17.27 18.12 -3.52
CA LEU A 156 18.72 18.04 -3.73
C LEU A 156 19.15 18.23 -5.18
N LEU A 157 18.39 17.67 -6.13
CA LEU A 157 18.77 17.61 -7.54
C LEU A 157 18.14 18.74 -8.38
N GLY A 158 17.03 19.31 -7.92
CA GLY A 158 16.27 20.32 -8.68
C GLY A 158 15.73 19.83 -10.02
N ILE A 159 15.58 18.51 -10.17
CA ILE A 159 15.03 17.84 -11.35
C ILE A 159 13.97 16.87 -10.86
N ASP A 160 12.77 16.90 -11.45
CA ASP A 160 11.63 16.12 -10.92
C ASP A 160 11.56 14.67 -11.40
N PHE A 161 12.10 14.37 -12.58
CA PHE A 161 11.93 13.06 -13.20
C PHE A 161 12.84 11.98 -12.59
N ILE A 162 14.08 12.33 -12.24
CA ILE A 162 15.06 11.40 -11.65
C ILE A 162 14.59 10.88 -10.27
N PRO A 163 14.12 11.74 -9.33
CA PRO A 163 13.55 11.32 -8.06
C PRO A 163 12.41 10.30 -8.20
N GLN A 164 11.54 10.44 -9.20
CA GLN A 164 10.43 9.51 -9.43
C GLN A 164 10.93 8.10 -9.79
N GLY A 165 11.96 8.00 -10.63
CA GLY A 165 12.58 6.72 -10.95
C GLY A 165 13.22 6.05 -9.73
N ILE A 166 13.91 6.83 -8.89
CA ILE A 166 14.51 6.33 -7.63
C ILE A 166 13.41 5.88 -6.66
N ALA A 167 12.34 6.68 -6.53
CA ALA A 167 11.21 6.37 -5.68
C ALA A 167 10.47 5.10 -6.13
N LEU A 168 10.31 4.88 -7.44
CA LEU A 168 9.75 3.66 -8.00
C LEU A 168 10.60 2.42 -7.62
N ILE A 169 11.93 2.52 -7.75
CA ILE A 169 12.84 1.45 -7.35
C ILE A 169 12.74 1.18 -5.84
N ALA A 170 12.71 2.23 -5.02
CA ALA A 170 12.52 2.08 -3.58
C ALA A 170 11.16 1.47 -3.22
N PHE A 171 10.08 1.87 -3.92
CA PHE A 171 8.74 1.33 -3.76
C PHE A 171 8.73 -0.17 -4.06
N TYR A 172 9.37 -0.58 -5.15
CA TYR A 172 9.52 -1.98 -5.55
C TYR A 172 10.19 -2.83 -4.46
N PHE A 173 11.34 -2.39 -3.96
CA PHE A 173 12.06 -3.13 -2.93
C PHE A 173 11.30 -3.17 -1.60
N MET A 174 10.61 -2.09 -1.23
CA MET A 174 9.79 -2.01 -0.03
C MET A 174 8.60 -2.97 -0.09
N ILE A 175 7.84 -2.98 -1.18
CA ILE A 175 6.72 -3.91 -1.37
C ILE A 175 7.21 -5.36 -1.33
N ARG A 176 8.29 -5.65 -2.06
CA ARG A 176 8.88 -6.98 -2.06
C ARG A 176 9.30 -7.42 -0.65
N TRP A 177 9.93 -6.54 0.11
CA TRP A 177 10.42 -6.86 1.45
C TRP A 177 9.31 -6.96 2.50
N LEU A 178 8.30 -6.08 2.43
CA LEU A 178 7.22 -6.03 3.41
C LEU A 178 6.16 -7.11 3.15
N GLU A 179 5.81 -7.37 1.89
CA GLU A 179 4.78 -8.35 1.51
C GLU A 179 5.36 -9.73 1.16
N ASP A 180 6.69 -9.88 1.18
CA ASP A 180 7.40 -11.12 0.87
C ASP A 180 6.99 -11.73 -0.49
N LEU A 181 6.84 -10.85 -1.50
CA LEU A 181 6.41 -11.25 -2.83
C LEU A 181 7.56 -11.76 -3.69
N GLU A 182 7.23 -12.61 -4.66
CA GLU A 182 8.16 -12.97 -5.73
C GLU A 182 8.54 -11.74 -6.57
N LEU A 183 9.70 -11.79 -7.23
CA LEU A 183 10.23 -10.66 -8.02
C LEU A 183 9.22 -10.16 -9.08
N GLN A 184 8.48 -11.08 -9.71
CA GLN A 184 7.50 -10.78 -10.74
C GLN A 184 6.23 -10.16 -10.16
N ASP A 185 5.66 -10.76 -9.11
CA ASP A 185 4.44 -10.25 -8.46
C ASP A 185 4.69 -8.89 -7.81
N ALA A 186 5.84 -8.72 -7.16
CA ALA A 186 6.26 -7.43 -6.64
C ALA A 186 6.32 -6.35 -7.72
N ALA A 187 6.75 -6.70 -8.94
CA ALA A 187 6.82 -5.74 -10.05
C ALA A 187 5.42 -5.36 -10.54
N ILE A 188 4.52 -6.34 -10.67
CA ILE A 188 3.11 -6.11 -11.07
C ILE A 188 2.41 -5.23 -10.04
N VAL A 189 2.51 -5.57 -8.75
CA VAL A 189 1.91 -4.81 -7.65
C VAL A 189 2.50 -3.40 -7.61
N THR A 190 3.83 -3.27 -7.71
CA THR A 190 4.48 -1.95 -7.72
C THR A 190 4.00 -1.08 -8.87
N MET A 191 3.96 -1.62 -10.09
CA MET A 191 3.45 -0.86 -11.24
C MET A 191 2.00 -0.46 -11.02
N THR A 192 1.16 -1.38 -10.55
CA THR A 192 -0.26 -1.13 -10.30
C THR A 192 -0.47 -0.04 -9.25
N LEU A 193 0.32 -0.02 -8.17
CA LEU A 193 0.18 0.96 -7.08
C LEU A 193 0.86 2.30 -7.39
N PHE A 194 1.99 2.29 -8.09
CA PHE A 194 2.79 3.50 -8.34
C PHE A 194 2.30 4.30 -9.55
N LEU A 195 1.79 3.64 -10.60
CA LEU A 195 1.28 4.33 -11.80
C LEU A 195 0.17 5.36 -11.49
N PRO A 196 -0.87 5.03 -10.71
CA PRO A 196 -1.90 6.00 -10.33
C PRO A 196 -1.32 7.20 -9.58
N LYS A 197 -0.38 6.96 -8.65
CA LYS A 197 0.32 8.02 -7.92
C LYS A 197 1.08 8.94 -8.89
N PHE A 198 1.82 8.35 -9.83
CA PHE A 198 2.56 9.10 -10.86
C PHE A 198 1.61 9.94 -11.72
N PHE A 199 0.49 9.38 -12.18
CA PHE A 199 -0.50 10.11 -12.97
C PHE A 199 -1.23 11.19 -12.19
N ILE A 200 -1.55 10.97 -10.91
CA ILE A 200 -2.12 12.01 -10.03
C ILE A 200 -1.13 13.16 -9.88
N GLY A 201 0.16 12.86 -9.66
CA GLY A 201 1.21 13.88 -9.59
C GLY A 201 1.36 14.66 -10.90
N LEU A 202 1.36 13.96 -12.04
CA LEU A 202 1.41 14.58 -13.36
C LEU A 202 0.18 15.47 -13.62
N TRP A 203 -1.02 14.98 -13.30
CA TRP A 203 -2.26 15.72 -13.49
C TRP A 203 -2.31 16.99 -12.63
N LEU A 204 -1.94 16.90 -11.35
CA LEU A 204 -1.83 18.07 -10.48
C LEU A 204 -0.80 19.06 -11.04
N SER A 205 0.34 18.58 -11.54
CA SER A 205 1.35 19.43 -12.16
C SER A 205 0.80 20.20 -13.38
N MET A 206 -0.02 19.54 -14.22
CA MET A 206 -0.70 20.20 -15.36
C MET A 206 -1.75 21.23 -14.91
N GLN A 207 -2.53 20.94 -13.87
CA GLN A 207 -3.57 21.87 -13.36
C GLN A 207 -2.98 23.16 -12.79
N PHE A 208 -1.80 23.09 -12.18
CA PHE A 208 -1.11 24.25 -11.62
C PHE A 208 -0.19 24.97 -12.62
N GLY A 209 -0.17 24.55 -13.89
CA GLY A 209 0.63 25.20 -14.94
C GLY A 209 2.13 24.97 -14.83
N LEU A 210 2.53 23.84 -14.23
CA LEU A 210 3.93 23.47 -13.96
C LEU A 210 4.56 22.73 -15.15
N ILE A 211 3.76 22.48 -16.21
CA ILE A 211 4.08 21.91 -17.53
C ILE A 211 3.08 22.47 -18.52
#